data_AF-A0A9W8AKD3-F1
#
_entry.id   AF-A0A9W8AKD3-F1
#
_cell.length_a   1.000
_cell.length_b   1.000
_cell.length_c   1.000
_cell.angle_alpha   90.00
_cell.angle_beta   90.00
_cell.angle_gamma   90.00
#
_symmetry.space_group_name_H-M   'P 1'
#
loop_
_entity.id
_entity.type
_entity.pdbx_description
1 polymer ?
#
loop_
_entity_poly.entity_id
_entity_poly.type
_entity_poly.pdbx_seq_one_letter_code
_entity_poly.pdbx_strand_id
1 'polypeptide(L)' 'MAEAGINTNLFSPHTIRSASATKAKLLGFTEDVILRAANWANAQTFYKFYYQPPIERTALPV' A
#
# COMPACT_ATOMS: atom_id res chain seq x y z
N MET A 1 -8.66 14.36 2.30
CA MET A 1 -7.56 14.10 1.33
C MET A 1 -7.24 15.34 0.53
N ALA A 2 -8.18 15.93 -0.21
CA ALA A 2 -7.95 17.18 -0.95
C ALA A 2 -7.51 18.34 -0.04
N GLU A 3 -8.17 18.49 1.12
CA GLU A 3 -7.79 19.47 2.16
C GLU A 3 -6.37 19.26 2.72
N ALA A 4 -5.83 18.03 2.61
CA ALA A 4 -4.46 17.71 3.00
C ALA A 4 -3.45 17.89 1.85
N GLY A 5 -3.84 18.53 0.75
CA GLY A 5 -3.00 18.76 -0.43
C GLY A 5 -2.82 17.54 -1.34
N ILE A 6 -3.56 16.45 -1.12
CA ILE A 6 -3.49 15.26 -1.97
C ILE A 6 -4.29 15.51 -3.26
N ASN A 7 -3.66 15.34 -4.42
CA ASN A 7 -4.34 15.38 -5.70
C ASN A 7 -5.27 14.16 -5.84
N THR A 8 -6.56 14.34 -5.55
CA THR A 8 -7.55 13.27 -5.55
C THR A 8 -7.95 12.78 -6.93
N ASN A 9 -7.60 13.50 -8.00
CA ASN A 9 -7.77 13.03 -9.38
C ASN A 9 -6.72 11.97 -9.76
N LEU A 10 -5.56 12.00 -9.08
CA LEU A 10 -4.47 11.05 -9.29
C LEU A 10 -4.45 9.96 -8.21
N PHE A 11 -4.68 10.34 -6.96
CA PHE A 11 -4.62 9.45 -5.80
C PHE A 11 -6.01 9.24 -5.20
N SER A 12 -6.59 8.09 -5.50
CA SER A 12 -7.85 7.66 -4.92
C SER A 12 -7.67 7.21 -3.46
N PRO A 13 -8.76 7.11 -2.67
CA PRO A 13 -8.68 6.53 -1.32
C PRO A 13 -8.04 5.13 -1.32
N HIS A 14 -8.31 4.31 -2.33
CA HIS A 14 -7.74 2.96 -2.46
C HIS A 14 -6.22 3.01 -2.69
N THR A 15 -5.73 3.96 -3.48
CA THR A 15 -4.29 4.14 -3.73
C THR A 15 -3.55 4.50 -2.45
N ILE A 16 -4.11 5.40 -1.64
CA ILE A 16 -3.53 5.76 -0.33
C ILE A 16 -3.53 4.56 0.63
N ARG A 17 -4.62 3.79 0.65
CA ARG A 17 -4.71 2.54 1.43
C ARG A 17 -3.65 1.52 1.01
N SER A 18 -3.45 1.32 -0.30
CA SER A 18 -2.40 0.47 -0.86
C SER A 18 -1.01 0.93 -0.41
N ALA A 19 -0.72 2.23 -0.55
CA ALA A 19 0.57 2.82 -0.17
C ALA A 19 0.84 2.64 1.34
N SER A 20 -0.14 2.91 2.20
CA SER A 20 -0.02 2.75 3.65
C SER A 20 0.24 1.29 4.06
N ALA A 21 -0.57 0.35 3.55
CA ALA A 21 -0.44 -1.07 3.89
C ALA A 21 0.87 -1.68 3.34
N THR A 22 1.26 -1.28 2.13
CA THR A 22 2.56 -1.66 1.54
C THR A 22 3.69 -1.13 2.40
N LYS A 23 3.66 0.13 2.83
CA LYS A 23 4.71 0.70 3.69
C LYS A 23 4.83 -0.06 5.01
N ALA A 24 3.71 -0.44 5.64
CA ALA A 24 3.74 -1.26 6.85
C ALA A 24 4.44 -2.62 6.59
N LYS A 25 4.13 -3.30 5.49
CA LYS A 25 4.82 -4.55 5.12
C LYS A 25 6.32 -4.34 4.91
N LEU A 26 6.70 -3.26 4.21
CA LEU A 26 8.12 -2.92 3.97
C LEU A 26 8.88 -2.53 5.23
N LEU A 27 8.19 -2.04 6.26
CA LEU A 27 8.76 -1.78 7.59
C LEU A 27 8.85 -3.04 8.46
N GLY A 28 8.43 -4.21 7.95
CA GLY A 28 8.54 -5.49 8.64
C GLY A 28 7.38 -5.82 9.58
N PHE A 29 6.28 -5.06 9.55
CA PHE A 29 5.08 -5.46 10.31
C PHE A 29 4.53 -6.79 9.80
N THR A 30 4.03 -7.60 10.74
CA THR A 30 3.42 -8.89 10.41
C THR A 30 2.12 -8.71 9.64
N GLU A 31 1.78 -9.72 8.84
CA GLU A 31 0.55 -9.69 8.04
C GLU A 31 -0.69 -9.54 8.91
N ASP A 32 -0.79 -10.29 10.01
CA ASP A 32 -1.89 -10.19 10.97
C ASP A 32 -2.10 -8.75 11.49
N VAL A 33 -1.02 -8.03 11.82
CA VAL A 33 -1.11 -6.62 12.23
C VAL A 33 -1.64 -5.75 11.11
N ILE A 34 -1.15 -5.93 9.88
CA ILE A 34 -1.58 -5.16 8.71
C ILE A 34 -3.05 -5.44 8.39
N LEU A 35 -3.47 -6.70 8.43
CA LEU A 35 -4.86 -7.10 8.13
C LEU A 35 -5.83 -6.56 9.18
N ARG A 36 -5.49 -6.64 10.48
CA ARG A 36 -6.31 -6.04 11.54
C ARG A 36 -6.40 -4.53 11.41
N ALA A 37 -5.27 -3.85 11.21
CA ALA A 37 -5.25 -2.39 11.08
C ALA A 37 -6.00 -1.91 9.84
N ALA A 38 -5.91 -2.66 8.74
CA ALA A 38 -6.66 -2.35 7.52
C ALA A 38 -8.12 -2.80 7.60
N ASN A 39 -8.52 -3.67 8.53
CA ASN A 39 -9.82 -4.35 8.53
C ASN A 39 -10.03 -5.22 7.27
N TRP A 40 -9.05 -6.07 6.95
CA TRP A 40 -9.17 -7.11 5.94
C TRP A 40 -9.29 -8.49 6.59
N ALA A 41 -10.26 -9.28 6.14
CA ALA A 41 -10.42 -10.67 6.58
C ALA A 41 -9.42 -11.64 5.93
N ASN A 42 -8.78 -11.25 4.82
CA ASN A 42 -7.95 -12.14 4.01
C ASN A 42 -6.68 -11.45 3.50
N ALA A 43 -5.53 -12.11 3.71
CA ALA A 43 -4.23 -11.72 3.16
C ALA A 43 -4.22 -11.67 1.62
N GLN A 44 -4.96 -12.55 0.96
CA GLN A 44 -5.02 -12.60 -0.50
C GLN A 44 -5.57 -11.31 -1.10
N THR A 45 -6.55 -10.67 -0.44
CA THR A 45 -7.06 -9.36 -0.87
C THR A 45 -5.97 -8.30 -0.80
N PHE A 46 -5.18 -8.30 0.28
CA PHE A 46 -4.04 -7.40 0.41
C PHE A 46 -3.03 -7.62 -0.72
N TYR A 47 -2.53 -8.83 -0.90
CA TYR A 47 -1.49 -9.10 -1.90
C TYR A 47 -1.96 -8.92 -3.34
N LYS A 48 -3.22 -9.24 -3.65
CA LYS A 48 -3.73 -9.15 -5.02
C LYS A 48 -4.05 -7.72 -5.46
N PHE A 49 -4.53 -6.87 -4.55
CA PHE A 49 -5.10 -5.57 -4.93
C PHE A 49 -4.40 -4.36 -4.29
N TYR A 50 -3.67 -4.56 -3.19
CA TYR A 50 -3.16 -3.45 -2.37
C TYR A 50 -1.66 -3.47 -2.13
N TYR A 51 -1.00 -4.62 -2.22
CA TYR A 51 0.46 -4.70 -2.09
C TYR A 51 1.14 -4.23 -3.38
N GLN A 52 1.75 -3.05 -3.33
CA GLN A 52 2.41 -2.40 -4.46
C GLN A 52 3.82 -1.94 -4.05
N PRO A 53 4.77 -2.88 -3.84
CA PRO A 53 6.13 -2.53 -3.45
C PRO A 53 6.81 -1.69 -4.55
N PRO A 54 7.75 -0.80 -4.18
CA PRO A 54 8.57 -0.09 -5.14
C PRO A 54 9.25 -1.06 -6.11
N ILE A 55 9.30 -0.70 -7.38
CA ILE A 55 10.14 -1.39 -8.35
C ILE A 55 11.60 -1.15 -7.93
N GLU A 56 12.39 -2.20 -7.71
CA GLU A 56 13.81 -2.03 -7.42
C GLU A 56 14.51 -1.35 -8.60
N ARG A 57 15.08 -0.16 -8.36
CA ARG A 57 15.81 0.62 -9.39
C ARG A 57 17.07 -0.09 -9.93
N THR A 58 17.58 -1.12 -9.25
CA THR A 58 18.73 -1.92 -9.70
C THR A 58 18.48 -2.68 -11.00
N ALA A 59 17.21 -2.89 -11.39
CA ALA A 59 16.86 -3.65 -12.60
C ALA A 59 16.65 -2.79 -13.86
N LEU A 60 16.84 -1.47 -13.80
CA LEU A 60 16.74 -0.60 -14.97
C LEU A 60 18.16 -0.33 -15.52
N PRO A 61 18.45 -0.65 -16.80
CA PRO A 61 19.71 -0.27 -17.41
C PRO A 61 19.79 1.26 -17.43
N VAL A 62 20.89 1.80 -16.91
CA VAL A 62 21.25 3.23 -16.98
C VAL A 62 21.53 3.65 -18.42
#